data_AF-A0A167VXK2-F1
#
_entry.id   AF-A0A167VXK2-F1
#
_cell.length_a   1.000
_cell.length_b   1.000
_cell.length_c   1.000
_cell.angle_alpha   90.00
_cell.angle_beta   90.00
_cell.angle_gamma   90.00
#
_symmetry.space_group_name_H-M   'P 1'
#
loop_
_entity.id
_entity.type
_entity.pdbx_description
1 polymer ?
#
loop_
_entity_poly.entity_id
_entity_poly.type
_entity_poly.pdbx_seq_one_letter_code
_entity_poly.pdbx_strand_id
1 'polypeptide(L)'
;MTVIGQPNPPLKPEWNAFIHWIFSRCGSVVTLPPHAMDAATSLGGSGPALAALCMEGLADGGVAMGIPRVQANQMAAQVLKGTAALVQSGEHPAILREKVSTPGGCTIGGLLVLEEEGVRGKISRAVREATVVATELGKGKQGANGTRW
;
A
#
# COMPACT_ATOMS: atom_id res chain seq x y z
N MET A 1 6.94 -4.40 -7.19
CA MET A 1 7.78 -3.18 -7.12
C MET A 1 9.04 -3.56 -6.38
N THR A 2 10.18 -3.09 -6.83
CA THR A 2 11.48 -3.27 -6.16
C THR A 2 11.99 -1.93 -5.68
N VAL A 3 12.57 -1.89 -4.49
CA VAL A 3 13.25 -0.71 -3.95
C VAL A 3 14.74 -0.99 -3.87
N ILE A 4 15.55 -0.12 -4.47
CA ILE A 4 17.00 -0.19 -4.46
C ILE A 4 17.53 0.92 -3.54
N GLY A 5 18.40 0.56 -2.60
CA GLY A 5 19.11 1.53 -1.77
C GLY A 5 20.20 2.25 -2.57
N GLN A 6 20.31 3.57 -2.42
CA GLN A 6 21.38 4.41 -2.96
C GLN A 6 22.50 4.56 -1.91
N PRO A 7 23.56 3.74 -1.93
CA PRO A 7 24.62 3.83 -0.95
C PRO A 7 25.43 5.13 -1.12
N ASN A 8 26.13 5.50 -0.04
CA ASN A 8 27.14 6.56 -0.06
C ASN A 8 28.48 5.97 0.41
N PRO A 9 29.54 5.91 -0.43
CA PRO A 9 29.59 6.41 -1.81
C PRO A 9 28.72 5.61 -2.79
N PRO A 10 28.29 6.21 -3.92
CA PRO A 10 27.43 5.55 -4.90
C PRO A 10 28.15 4.39 -5.60
N LEU A 11 27.38 3.37 -6.01
CA LEU A 11 27.89 2.28 -6.84
C LEU A 11 28.38 2.82 -8.20
N LYS A 12 29.31 2.10 -8.84
CA LYS A 12 29.73 2.47 -10.20
C LYS A 12 28.52 2.46 -11.14
N PRO A 13 28.46 3.35 -12.15
CA PRO A 13 27.32 3.46 -13.05
C PRO A 13 26.91 2.14 -13.73
N GLU A 14 27.90 1.32 -14.11
CA GLU A 14 27.70 -0.01 -14.69
C GLU A 14 26.89 -0.95 -13.79
N TRP A 15 27.18 -0.97 -12.48
CA TRP A 15 26.46 -1.81 -11.50
C TRP A 15 25.05 -1.29 -11.28
N ASN A 16 24.88 0.03 -11.13
CA ASN A 16 23.54 0.63 -11.00
C ASN A 16 22.66 0.32 -12.20
N ALA A 17 23.19 0.45 -13.42
CA ALA A 17 22.48 0.13 -14.65
C ALA A 17 22.11 -1.36 -14.72
N PHE A 18 23.05 -2.24 -14.37
CA PHE A 18 22.81 -3.69 -14.37
C PHE A 18 21.75 -4.12 -13.35
N ILE A 19 21.85 -3.64 -12.10
CA ILE A 19 20.89 -3.92 -11.03
C ILE A 19 19.50 -3.40 -11.44
N HIS A 20 19.42 -2.17 -11.93
CA HIS A 20 18.16 -1.59 -12.38
C HIS A 20 17.55 -2.40 -13.54
N TRP A 21 18.36 -2.79 -14.52
CA TRP A 21 17.92 -3.63 -15.63
C TRP A 21 17.32 -4.96 -15.15
N ILE A 22 17.99 -5.68 -14.24
CA ILE A 22 17.49 -6.93 -13.67
C ILE A 22 16.12 -6.73 -13.02
N PHE A 23 16.02 -5.79 -12.07
CA PHE A 23 14.80 -5.65 -11.28
C PHE A 23 13.65 -5.04 -12.07
N SER A 24 13.94 -4.25 -13.12
CA SER A 24 12.93 -3.77 -14.05
C SER A 24 12.20 -4.89 -14.80
N ARG A 25 12.79 -6.10 -14.89
CA ARG A 25 12.12 -7.28 -15.46
C ARG A 25 11.01 -7.85 -14.57
N CYS A 26 11.06 -7.58 -13.27
CA CYS A 26 10.09 -8.06 -12.28
C CYS A 26 9.00 -7.03 -11.95
N GLY A 27 9.18 -5.76 -12.36
CA GLY A 27 8.21 -4.70 -12.15
C GLY A 27 8.88 -3.33 -11.99
N SER A 28 8.12 -2.35 -11.50
CA SER A 28 8.64 -0.98 -11.28
C SER A 28 9.75 -0.97 -10.23
N VAL A 29 10.79 -0.18 -10.49
CA VAL A 29 11.94 0.02 -9.62
C VAL A 29 11.94 1.45 -9.11
N VAL A 30 12.17 1.63 -7.81
CA VAL A 30 12.36 2.93 -7.18
C VAL A 30 13.67 2.93 -6.43
N THR A 31 14.39 4.04 -6.48
CA THR A 31 15.65 4.18 -5.74
C THR A 31 15.47 5.13 -4.57
N LEU A 32 15.90 4.71 -3.38
CA LEU A 32 15.75 5.46 -2.15
C LEU A 32 17.06 5.52 -1.35
N PRO A 33 17.26 6.55 -0.51
CA PRO A 33 18.40 6.59 0.38
C PRO A 33 18.32 5.47 1.44
N PRO A 34 19.45 5.01 2.01
CA PRO A 34 19.48 3.82 2.88
C PRO A 34 18.61 3.96 4.14
N HIS A 35 18.48 5.17 4.69
CA HIS A 35 17.64 5.43 5.87
C HIS A 35 16.14 5.24 5.60
N ALA A 36 15.70 5.23 4.34
CA ALA A 36 14.30 5.03 3.98
C ALA A 36 13.94 3.55 3.75
N MET A 37 14.90 2.63 3.86
CA MET A 37 14.69 1.22 3.51
C MET A 37 13.72 0.49 4.45
N ASP A 38 13.68 0.85 5.74
CA ASP A 38 12.70 0.28 6.69
C ASP A 38 11.27 0.71 6.34
N ALA A 39 11.10 1.98 5.96
CA ALA A 39 9.83 2.52 5.50
C ALA A 39 9.41 1.88 4.17
N ALA A 40 10.36 1.69 3.24
CA ALA A 40 10.15 0.97 1.99
C ALA A 40 9.77 -0.49 2.20
N THR A 41 10.38 -1.16 3.19
CA THR A 41 10.03 -2.53 3.58
C THR A 41 8.61 -2.59 4.12
N SER A 42 8.21 -1.60 4.92
CA SER A 42 6.87 -1.55 5.50
C SER A 42 5.80 -1.25 4.46
N LEU A 43 6.08 -0.32 3.55
CA LEU A 43 5.15 0.04 2.47
C LEU A 43 5.09 -1.02 1.37
N GLY A 44 6.24 -1.54 0.94
CA GLY A 44 6.33 -2.49 -0.18
C GLY A 44 6.22 -3.95 0.24
N GLY A 45 6.84 -4.32 1.36
CA GLY A 45 6.83 -5.69 1.89
C GLY A 45 5.56 -6.01 2.67
N SER A 46 5.14 -5.15 3.60
CA SER A 46 3.91 -5.35 4.38
C SER A 46 2.66 -4.79 3.67
N GLY A 47 2.82 -3.87 2.73
CA GLY A 47 1.72 -3.25 1.98
C GLY A 47 0.73 -4.23 1.35
N PRO A 48 1.17 -5.34 0.71
CA PRO A 48 0.25 -6.33 0.15
C PRO A 48 -0.71 -6.93 1.20
N ALA A 49 -0.26 -7.17 2.43
CA ALA A 49 -1.12 -7.68 3.50
C ALA A 49 -2.13 -6.63 3.97
N LEU A 50 -1.71 -5.36 4.08
CA LEU A 50 -2.61 -4.25 4.41
C LEU A 50 -3.66 -4.03 3.31
N ALA A 51 -3.26 -4.14 2.04
CA ALA A 51 -4.17 -4.05 0.90
C ALA A 51 -5.13 -5.24 0.83
N ALA A 52 -4.67 -6.45 1.15
CA ALA A 52 -5.53 -7.64 1.23
C ALA A 52 -6.62 -7.47 2.29
N LEU A 53 -6.28 -6.92 3.47
CA LEU A 53 -7.28 -6.60 4.50
C LEU A 53 -8.33 -5.61 4.00
N CYS A 54 -7.94 -4.59 3.24
CA CYS A 54 -8.89 -3.69 2.57
C CYS A 54 -9.79 -4.44 1.56
N MET A 55 -9.24 -5.38 0.78
CA MET A 55 -10.03 -6.19 -0.15
C MET A 55 -11.04 -7.08 0.58
N GLU A 56 -10.65 -7.69 1.70
CA GLU A 56 -11.54 -8.50 2.53
C GLU A 56 -12.71 -7.66 3.05
N GLY A 57 -12.44 -6.45 3.56
CA GLY A 57 -13.50 -5.53 3.99
C GLY A 57 -14.46 -5.13 2.87
N LEU A 58 -13.96 -4.89 1.65
CA LEU A 58 -14.81 -4.63 0.48
C LEU A 58 -15.67 -5.84 0.13
N ALA A 59 -15.09 -7.04 0.13
CA ALA A 59 -15.81 -8.26 -0.18
C ALA A 59 -16.87 -8.58 0.89
N ASP A 60 -16.54 -8.41 2.17
CA ASP A 60 -17.46 -8.59 3.30
C ASP A 60 -18.65 -7.64 3.21
N GLY A 61 -18.40 -6.37 2.91
CA GLY A 61 -19.47 -5.40 2.65
C GLY A 61 -20.37 -5.81 1.50
N GLY A 62 -19.80 -6.32 0.40
CA GLY A 62 -20.59 -6.85 -0.72
C GLY A 62 -21.44 -8.08 -0.34
N VAL A 63 -20.87 -9.00 0.43
CA VAL A 63 -21.58 -10.19 0.92
C VAL A 63 -22.71 -9.83 1.87
N ALA A 64 -22.49 -8.86 2.76
CA ALA A 64 -23.53 -8.34 3.64
C ALA A 64 -24.73 -7.76 2.85
N MET A 65 -24.49 -7.27 1.64
CA MET A 65 -25.51 -6.76 0.73
C MET A 65 -26.02 -7.80 -0.29
N GLY A 66 -25.67 -9.08 -0.12
CA GLY A 66 -26.22 -10.19 -0.90
C GLY A 66 -25.40 -10.67 -2.10
N ILE A 67 -24.18 -10.17 -2.30
CA ILE A 67 -23.28 -10.67 -3.35
C ILE A 67 -22.68 -12.01 -2.88
N PRO A 68 -22.67 -13.08 -3.69
CA PRO A 68 -22.01 -14.32 -3.26
C PRO A 68 -20.49 -14.13 -3.13
N ARG A 69 -19.89 -14.79 -2.14
CA ARG A 69 -18.50 -14.57 -1.71
C ARG A 69 -17.47 -14.61 -2.85
N VAL A 70 -17.60 -15.57 -3.76
CA VAL A 70 -16.64 -15.74 -4.87
C VAL A 70 -16.63 -14.50 -5.77
N GLN A 71 -17.80 -14.00 -6.13
CA GLN A 71 -17.98 -12.80 -6.94
C GLN A 71 -17.53 -11.55 -6.18
N ALA A 72 -17.87 -11.44 -4.89
CA ALA A 72 -17.43 -10.30 -4.06
C ALA A 72 -15.90 -10.17 -4.01
N ASN A 73 -15.19 -11.30 -3.82
CA ASN A 73 -13.72 -11.32 -3.83
C ASN A 73 -13.15 -10.91 -5.20
N GLN A 74 -13.74 -11.42 -6.30
CA GLN A 74 -13.32 -11.06 -7.66
C GLN A 74 -13.52 -9.56 -7.94
N MET A 75 -14.67 -9.02 -7.55
CA MET A 75 -14.99 -7.60 -7.70
C MET A 75 -14.04 -6.72 -6.88
N ALA A 76 -13.81 -7.05 -5.60
CA ALA A 76 -12.90 -6.30 -4.72
C ALA A 76 -11.47 -6.24 -5.29
N ALA A 77 -10.95 -7.38 -5.76
CA ALA A 77 -9.64 -7.46 -6.38
C ALA A 77 -9.56 -6.60 -7.67
N GLN A 78 -10.59 -6.66 -8.52
CA GLN A 78 -10.63 -5.88 -9.76
C GLN A 78 -10.74 -4.37 -9.49
N VAL A 79 -11.52 -3.96 -8.49
CA VAL A 79 -11.65 -2.55 -8.09
C VAL A 79 -10.30 -2.00 -7.61
N LEU A 80 -9.58 -2.72 -6.74
CA LEU A 80 -8.28 -2.24 -6.27
C LEU A 80 -7.24 -2.24 -7.39
N LYS A 81 -7.24 -3.25 -8.28
CA LYS A 81 -6.35 -3.29 -9.44
C LYS A 81 -6.58 -2.09 -10.36
N GLY A 82 -7.84 -1.78 -10.71
CA GLY A 82 -8.18 -0.65 -11.56
C GLY A 82 -7.85 0.70 -10.91
N THR A 83 -8.16 0.85 -9.63
CA THR A 83 -7.84 2.05 -8.85
C THR A 83 -6.33 2.31 -8.81
N ALA A 84 -5.53 1.27 -8.54
CA ALA A 84 -4.08 1.37 -8.56
C ALA A 84 -3.53 1.76 -9.94
N ALA A 85 -4.07 1.16 -11.02
CA ALA A 85 -3.66 1.48 -12.38
C ALA A 85 -3.94 2.94 -12.77
N LEU A 86 -5.09 3.50 -12.38
CA LEU A 86 -5.42 4.91 -12.62
C LEU A 86 -4.42 5.84 -11.91
N VAL A 87 -4.11 5.57 -10.65
CA VAL A 87 -3.11 6.36 -9.90
C VAL A 87 -1.72 6.24 -10.54
N GLN A 88 -1.33 5.05 -10.98
CA GLN A 88 -0.06 4.83 -11.69
C GLN A 88 0.01 5.55 -13.04
N SER A 89 -1.14 5.79 -13.69
CA SER A 89 -1.21 6.58 -14.92
C SER A 89 -1.18 8.11 -14.71
N GLY A 90 -1.04 8.56 -13.46
CA GLY A 90 -0.87 9.98 -13.10
C GLY A 90 -2.10 10.62 -12.46
N GLU A 91 -3.18 9.88 -12.24
CA GLU A 91 -4.37 10.42 -11.57
C GLU A 91 -4.10 10.65 -10.07
N HIS A 92 -4.37 11.85 -9.57
CA HIS A 92 -4.21 12.13 -8.15
C HIS A 92 -5.33 11.46 -7.33
N PRO A 93 -5.05 10.72 -6.23
CA PRO A 93 -6.06 9.96 -5.50
C PRO A 93 -7.27 10.78 -5.01
N ALA A 94 -7.05 12.04 -4.62
CA ALA A 94 -8.14 12.93 -4.22
C ALA A 94 -9.05 13.31 -5.39
N ILE A 95 -8.49 13.50 -6.58
CA ILE A 95 -9.26 13.80 -7.80
C ILE A 95 -9.99 12.55 -8.27
N LEU A 96 -9.37 11.38 -8.19
CA LEU A 96 -10.02 10.10 -8.49
C LEU A 96 -11.26 9.90 -7.60
N ARG A 97 -11.16 10.14 -6.29
CA ARG A 97 -12.30 10.10 -5.36
C ARG A 97 -13.42 11.06 -5.74
N GLU A 98 -13.08 12.28 -6.12
CA GLU A 98 -14.05 13.29 -6.57
C GLU A 98 -14.76 12.83 -7.85
N LYS A 99 -14.00 12.36 -8.86
CA LYS A 99 -14.52 11.90 -10.15
C LYS A 99 -15.54 10.76 -10.05
N VAL A 100 -15.43 9.90 -9.03
CA VAL A 100 -16.35 8.77 -8.80
C VAL A 100 -17.48 9.09 -7.80
N SER A 101 -17.54 10.32 -7.29
CA SER A 101 -18.53 10.75 -6.31
C SER A 101 -19.56 11.66 -6.95
N THR A 102 -20.79 11.17 -7.09
CA THR A 102 -21.91 12.00 -7.56
C THR A 102 -22.65 12.65 -6.39
N PRO A 103 -23.26 13.84 -6.58
CA PRO A 103 -24.07 14.49 -5.55
C PRO A 103 -25.19 13.57 -5.06
N GLY A 104 -25.24 13.32 -3.74
CA GLY A 104 -26.23 12.44 -3.11
C GLY A 104 -26.08 10.93 -3.44
N GLY A 105 -24.99 10.54 -4.10
CA GLY A 105 -24.77 9.15 -4.53
C GLY A 105 -24.29 8.20 -3.43
N CYS A 106 -24.26 6.91 -3.74
CA CYS A 106 -23.78 5.88 -2.82
C CYS A 106 -22.30 6.03 -2.46
N THR A 107 -21.45 6.50 -3.39
CA THR A 107 -20.02 6.71 -3.15
C THR A 107 -19.77 7.70 -2.03
N ILE A 108 -20.42 8.86 -2.04
CA ILE A 108 -20.21 9.88 -1.00
C ILE A 108 -20.73 9.40 0.35
N GLY A 109 -21.84 8.65 0.37
CA GLY A 109 -22.34 8.00 1.59
C GLY A 109 -21.31 7.04 2.20
N GLY A 110 -20.70 6.17 1.38
CA GLY A 110 -19.64 5.28 1.84
C GLY A 110 -18.37 6.00 2.29
N LEU A 111 -17.95 7.04 1.55
CA LEU A 111 -16.78 7.84 1.91
C LEU A 111 -16.94 8.55 3.26
N LEU A 112 -18.13 9.08 3.58
CA LEU A 112 -18.39 9.74 4.86
C LEU A 112 -18.23 8.77 6.04
N VAL A 113 -18.72 7.53 5.93
CA VAL A 113 -18.51 6.50 6.95
C VAL A 113 -17.02 6.21 7.16
N LEU A 114 -16.23 6.12 6.08
CA LEU A 114 -14.79 5.90 6.20
C LEU A 114 -14.05 7.08 6.87
N GLU A 115 -14.54 8.31 6.66
CA GLU A 115 -13.98 9.51 7.31
C GLU A 115 -14.41 9.61 8.78
N GLU A 116 -15.66 9.29 9.13
CA GLU A 116 -16.15 9.16 10.51
C GLU A 116 -15.30 8.15 11.30
N GLU A 117 -14.95 7.04 10.66
CA GLU A 117 -14.09 6.00 11.22
C GLU A 117 -12.59 6.36 11.16
N GLY A 118 -12.19 7.50 10.59
CA GLY A 118 -10.79 7.91 10.53
C GLY A 118 -9.87 6.92 9.82
N VAL A 119 -10.38 6.22 8.80
CA VAL A 119 -9.68 5.12 8.11
C VAL A 119 -8.32 5.55 7.56
N ARG A 120 -8.22 6.77 7.02
CA ARG A 120 -6.95 7.32 6.53
C ARG A 120 -5.88 7.38 7.63
N GLY A 121 -6.27 7.80 8.83
CA GLY A 121 -5.38 7.85 9.99
C GLY A 121 -4.95 6.46 10.45
N LYS A 122 -5.90 5.51 10.51
CA LYS A 122 -5.65 4.11 10.89
C LYS A 122 -4.66 3.43 9.93
N ILE A 123 -4.84 3.58 8.61
CA ILE A 123 -3.93 3.03 7.60
C ILE A 123 -2.53 3.67 7.69
N SER A 124 -2.45 5.00 7.80
CA SER A 124 -1.17 5.71 7.93
C SER A 124 -0.41 5.26 9.19
N ARG A 125 -1.10 5.10 10.32
CA ARG A 125 -0.52 4.59 11.56
C ARG A 125 0.00 3.16 11.40
N ALA A 126 -0.73 2.28 10.71
CA ALA A 126 -0.29 0.90 10.48
C ALA A 126 1.07 0.84 9.75
N VAL A 127 1.26 1.66 8.71
CA VAL A 127 2.54 1.73 7.98
C VAL A 127 3.66 2.29 8.87
N ARG A 128 3.37 3.34 9.65
CA ARG A 128 4.34 3.93 10.59
C ARG A 128 4.77 2.92 11.66
N GLU A 129 3.82 2.18 12.24
CA GLU A 129 4.11 1.17 13.24
C GLU A 129 4.93 0.01 12.65
N ALA A 130 4.56 -0.47 11.46
CA ALA A 130 5.33 -1.48 10.73
C ALA A 130 6.77 -1.01 10.47
N THR A 131 6.97 0.29 10.18
CA THR A 131 8.30 0.89 9.99
C THR A 131 9.12 0.83 11.27
N VAL A 132 8.54 1.22 12.41
CA VAL A 132 9.21 1.13 13.70
C VAL A 132 9.60 -0.32 14.01
N VAL A 133 8.69 -1.27 13.81
CA VAL A 133 8.96 -2.69 14.02
C VAL A 133 10.10 -3.18 13.12
N ALA A 134 10.09 -2.82 11.83
CA ALA A 134 11.14 -3.18 10.88
C ALA A 134 12.51 -2.62 11.31
N THR A 135 12.57 -1.36 11.73
CA THR A 135 13.78 -0.73 12.24
C THR A 135 14.32 -1.44 13.48
N GLU A 136 13.45 -1.79 14.42
CA GLU A 136 13.88 -2.49 15.64
C GLU A 136 14.37 -3.91 15.35
N LEU A 137 13.73 -4.62 14.43
CA LEU A 137 14.21 -5.92 13.93
C LEU A 137 15.59 -5.78 13.25
N GLY A 138 15.79 -4.74 12.44
CA GLY A 138 17.07 -4.44 11.80
C GLY A 138 18.22 -4.19 12.78
N LYS A 139 17.90 -3.75 14.01
CA LYS A 139 18.86 -3.60 15.13
C LYS A 139 19.08 -4.88 15.94
N GLY A 140 18.44 -5.99 15.56
CA GLY A 140 18.53 -7.27 16.27
C GLY A 140 17.65 -7.38 17.52
N LYS A 141 16.67 -6.48 17.70
CA LYS A 141 15.75 -6.55 18.84
C LYS A 141 14.80 -7.73 18.71
N GLN A 142 14.74 -8.57 19.73
CA GLN A 142 13.74 -9.63 19.84
C GLN A 142 12.43 -9.06 20.39
N GLY A 143 11.28 -9.62 19.95
CA GLY A 143 9.97 -9.16 20.42
C GLY A 143 9.62 -7.72 20.02
N ALA A 144 10.17 -7.22 18.90
CA ALA A 144 9.95 -5.84 18.43
C ALA A 144 8.46 -5.48 18.22
N ASN A 145 7.63 -6.49 17.95
CA ASN A 145 6.17 -6.38 17.79
C ASN A 145 5.38 -6.87 19.02
N GLY A 146 6.02 -6.95 20.19
CA GLY A 146 5.31 -7.21 21.45
C GLY A 146 4.30 -6.10 21.74
N THR A 147 3.25 -6.44 22.49
CA THR A 147 2.23 -5.49 22.93
C THR A 147 2.88 -4.33 23.68
N ARG A 148 2.62 -3.10 23.22
CA ARG A 148 3.01 -1.87 23.91
C ARG A 148 1.78 -1.36 24.65
N TRP A 149 1.85 -1.33 25.98
CA TRP A 149 0.86 -0.72 26.86
C TRP A 149 1.12 0.77 27.02
#